data_AF-A0A2C9CLE0-F1
#
_entry.id   AF-A0A2C9CLE0-F1
#
_cell.length_a   1.000
_cell.length_b   1.000
_cell.length_c   1.000
_cell.angle_alpha   90.00
_cell.angle_beta   90.00
_cell.angle_gamma   90.00
#
_symmetry.space_group_name_H-M   'P 1'
#
loop_
_entity.id
_entity.type
_entity.pdbx_description
1 polymer ?
#
loop_
_entity_poly.entity_id
_entity_poly.type
_entity_poly.pdbx_seq_one_letter_code
_entity_poly.pdbx_strand_id
1 'polypeptide(L)'
;MTDDTIRLAEVHWFEAHGIRKKKMYQVKLGQRLFFMSYKRSKIIKVLREYGFTFLREGGNHTIFTNGEINIPVGRHKEIDRDTARAIAKEIQIEWEEFKRHIN
;
A
#
# COMPACT_ATOMS: atom_id res chain seq x y z
N MET A 1 20.64 -15.97 -0.73
CA MET A 1 21.62 -15.27 0.14
C MET A 1 20.82 -14.58 1.22
N THR A 2 21.11 -14.90 2.47
CA THR A 2 20.26 -14.63 3.64
C THR A 2 20.21 -13.14 4.00
N ASP A 3 19.05 -12.76 4.53
CA ASP A 3 18.52 -11.43 4.87
C ASP A 3 19.24 -10.74 6.06
N ASP A 4 20.48 -11.15 6.34
CA ASP A 4 21.23 -10.77 7.55
C ASP A 4 22.32 -9.73 7.26
N THR A 5 22.71 -9.56 5.98
CA THR A 5 23.72 -8.57 5.56
C THR A 5 23.16 -7.15 5.48
N ILE A 6 21.84 -7.00 5.27
CA ILE A 6 21.20 -5.70 5.11
C ILE A 6 20.99 -5.02 6.48
N ARG A 7 20.71 -5.79 7.54
CA ARG A 7 20.54 -5.25 8.89
C ARG A 7 21.82 -4.70 9.50
N LEU A 8 22.99 -5.26 9.19
CA LEU A 8 24.27 -4.83 9.78
C LEU A 8 24.75 -3.47 9.24
N ALA A 9 24.40 -3.11 8.00
CA ALA A 9 24.70 -1.79 7.44
C ALA A 9 23.79 -0.68 8.01
N GLU A 10 22.64 -1.05 8.58
CA GLU A 10 21.61 -0.12 9.06
C GLU A 10 21.89 0.39 10.49
N VAL A 11 22.61 -0.37 11.32
CA VAL A 11 22.92 0.01 12.72
C VAL A 11 24.16 0.90 12.82
N HIS A 12 25.16 0.70 11.96
CA HIS A 12 26.45 1.40 12.05
C HIS A 12 26.40 2.89 11.61
N TRP A 13 25.29 3.32 11.00
CA TRP A 13 25.06 4.71 10.56
C TRP A 13 24.08 5.47 11.49
N PHE A 14 23.69 4.90 12.63
CA PHE A 14 22.74 5.52 13.56
C PHE A 14 23.40 6.23 14.76
N GLU A 15 24.64 5.91 15.11
CA GLU A 15 25.28 6.41 16.34
C GLU A 15 26.03 7.74 16.20
N ALA A 16 26.37 8.17 14.98
CA ALA A 16 27.31 9.29 14.79
C ALA A 16 26.68 10.69 14.64
N HIS A 17 25.37 10.81 14.36
CA HIS A 17 24.80 12.11 13.97
C HIS A 17 23.37 12.27 14.50
N GLY A 18 23.21 12.69 15.76
CA GLY A 18 21.92 12.93 16.45
C GLY A 18 20.91 13.80 15.68
N ILE A 19 20.26 13.22 14.68
CA ILE A 19 19.39 13.89 13.71
C ILE A 19 18.05 13.15 13.69
N ARG A 20 16.98 13.91 13.95
CA ARG A 20 15.59 13.42 14.05
C ARG A 20 15.12 12.78 12.73
N LYS A 21 14.63 11.53 12.85
CA LYS A 21 14.20 10.52 11.86
C LYS A 21 13.44 10.92 10.58
N LYS A 22 13.09 12.18 10.31
CA LYS A 22 11.96 12.48 9.40
C LYS A 22 12.28 12.70 7.91
N LYS A 23 13.54 12.71 7.47
CA LYS A 23 13.86 13.14 6.07
C LYS A 23 14.78 12.22 5.25
N MET A 24 15.10 11.00 5.73
CA MET A 24 16.10 10.14 5.07
C MET A 24 15.54 8.94 4.30
N TYR A 25 14.29 8.51 4.54
CA TYR A 25 13.68 7.36 3.86
C TYR A 25 13.47 7.56 2.34
N GLN A 26 13.65 8.77 1.82
CA GLN A 26 13.45 9.06 0.39
C GLN A 26 14.69 8.83 -0.49
N VAL A 27 15.88 8.61 0.08
CA VAL A 27 17.14 8.72 -0.71
C VAL A 27 17.93 7.42 -0.81
N LYS A 28 17.65 6.38 -0.02
CA LYS A 28 18.45 5.13 -0.04
C LYS A 28 17.60 3.87 -0.19
N LEU A 29 17.13 3.64 -1.40
CA LEU A 29 16.93 2.30 -1.98
C LEU A 29 16.64 2.52 -3.45
N GLY A 30 17.71 2.68 -4.24
CA GLY A 30 17.60 2.77 -5.69
C GLY A 30 16.98 1.49 -6.23
N GLN A 31 15.71 1.57 -6.64
CA GLN A 31 15.21 1.06 -7.91
C GLN A 31 13.72 1.42 -8.07
N ARG A 32 13.47 2.31 -9.04
CA ARG A 32 12.18 2.45 -9.73
C ARG A 32 11.00 2.85 -8.82
N LEU A 33 11.00 4.11 -8.37
CA LEU A 33 9.76 4.83 -8.01
C LEU A 33 8.94 5.01 -9.30
N PHE A 34 8.38 3.93 -9.84
CA PHE A 34 7.37 4.06 -10.87
C PHE A 34 6.15 4.66 -10.17
N PHE A 35 5.78 5.86 -10.60
CA PHE A 35 4.44 6.43 -10.43
C PHE A 35 3.44 5.50 -11.11
N MET A 36 3.24 4.33 -10.52
CA MET A 36 2.27 3.34 -10.95
C MET A 36 1.03 3.61 -10.15
N SER A 37 -0.02 3.96 -10.87
CA SER A 37 -1.34 4.15 -10.32
C SER A 37 -2.29 3.15 -10.96
N TYR A 38 -3.32 2.80 -10.22
CA TYR A 38 -4.28 1.77 -10.59
C TYR A 38 -5.68 2.33 -10.61
N LYS A 39 -6.47 1.93 -11.61
CA LYS A 39 -7.85 2.39 -11.74
C LYS A 39 -8.66 1.99 -10.49
N ARG A 40 -9.24 2.99 -9.83
CA ARG A 40 -10.15 2.80 -8.69
C ARG A 40 -11.27 1.79 -9.00
N SER A 41 -11.80 1.82 -10.22
CA SER A 41 -12.86 0.89 -10.66
C SER A 41 -12.44 -0.58 -10.62
N LYS A 42 -11.16 -0.89 -10.91
CA LYS A 42 -10.61 -2.24 -10.83
C LYS A 42 -10.46 -2.68 -9.39
N ILE A 43 -9.94 -1.82 -8.51
CA ILE A 43 -9.82 -2.10 -7.08
C ILE A 43 -11.21 -2.36 -6.47
N ILE A 44 -12.22 -1.56 -6.81
CA ILE A 44 -13.60 -1.77 -6.34
C ILE A 44 -14.16 -3.12 -6.83
N LYS A 45 -13.81 -3.56 -8.05
CA LYS A 45 -14.21 -4.87 -8.56
C LYS A 45 -13.64 -6.00 -7.70
N VAL A 46 -12.33 -5.94 -7.41
CA VAL A 46 -11.67 -6.93 -6.53
C VAL A 46 -12.29 -6.93 -5.14
N LEU A 47 -12.51 -5.76 -4.55
CA LEU A 47 -13.16 -5.67 -3.24
C LEU A 47 -14.52 -6.39 -3.24
N ARG A 48 -15.36 -6.19 -4.27
CA ARG A 48 -16.64 -6.89 -4.39
C ARG A 48 -16.50 -8.40 -4.58
N GLU A 49 -15.50 -8.84 -5.35
CA GLU A 49 -15.21 -10.28 -5.53
C GLU A 49 -14.80 -10.94 -4.21
N TYR A 50 -14.12 -10.20 -3.32
CA TYR A 50 -13.72 -10.64 -1.98
C TYR A 50 -14.78 -10.34 -0.90
N GLY A 51 -16.04 -10.12 -1.28
CA GLY A 51 -17.16 -9.98 -0.34
C GLY A 51 -17.34 -8.60 0.29
N PHE A 52 -16.59 -7.58 -0.15
CA PHE A 52 -16.78 -6.22 0.34
C PHE A 52 -17.92 -5.51 -0.39
N THR A 53 -18.73 -4.81 0.38
CA THR A 53 -19.86 -4.00 -0.09
C THR A 53 -19.66 -2.54 0.27
N PHE A 54 -20.34 -1.65 -0.45
CA PHE A 54 -20.37 -0.23 -0.12
C PHE A 54 -21.05 -0.02 1.23
N LEU A 55 -20.37 0.63 2.17
CA LEU A 55 -20.95 0.97 3.46
C LEU A 55 -21.46 2.42 3.48
N ARG A 56 -20.57 3.36 3.18
CA ARG A 56 -20.89 4.80 3.16
C ARG A 56 -19.87 5.57 2.34
N GLU A 57 -20.28 6.72 1.82
CA GLU A 57 -19.38 7.69 1.19
C GLU A 57 -19.29 8.94 2.06
N GLY A 58 -18.06 9.35 2.38
CA GLY A 58 -17.76 10.64 3.00
C GLY A 58 -17.11 11.57 1.98
N GLY A 59 -16.48 12.64 2.46
CA GLY A 59 -15.80 13.62 1.60
C GLY A 59 -14.79 12.98 0.64
N ASN A 60 -13.61 12.62 1.15
CA ASN A 60 -12.47 12.21 0.31
C ASN A 60 -12.40 10.71 -0.01
N HIS A 61 -13.19 9.87 0.67
CA HIS A 61 -13.12 8.41 0.51
C HIS A 61 -14.50 7.75 0.59
N THR A 62 -14.58 6.58 -0.05
CA THR A 62 -15.67 5.62 0.06
C THR A 62 -15.24 4.50 1.00
N ILE A 63 -16.07 4.14 1.96
CA ILE A 63 -15.81 3.01 2.87
C ILE A 63 -16.46 1.76 2.31
N PHE A 64 -15.68 0.69 2.19
CA PHE A 64 -16.13 -0.66 1.88
C PHE A 64 -16.04 -1.55 3.12
N THR A 65 -16.97 -2.48 3.29
CA THR A 65 -17.00 -3.42 4.42
C THR A 65 -17.39 -4.82 3.99
N ASN A 66 -16.81 -5.84 4.63
CA ASN A 66 -17.27 -7.23 4.55
C ASN A 66 -18.07 -7.64 5.81
N GLY A 67 -18.37 -6.70 6.72
CA GLY A 67 -19.00 -6.96 8.00
C GLY A 67 -18.02 -7.13 9.17
N GLU A 68 -16.75 -7.43 8.88
CA GLU A 68 -15.69 -7.60 9.89
C GLU A 68 -14.72 -6.43 9.90
N ILE A 69 -14.28 -5.99 8.73
CA ILE A 69 -13.32 -4.90 8.56
C ILE A 69 -13.83 -3.83 7.58
N ASN A 70 -13.29 -2.61 7.72
CA ASN A 70 -13.67 -1.46 6.92
C ASN A 70 -12.45 -0.92 6.16
N ILE A 71 -12.59 -0.73 4.84
CA ILE A 71 -11.52 -0.28 3.96
C ILE A 71 -11.89 1.08 3.34
N PRO A 72 -11.13 2.15 3.65
CA PRO A 72 -11.28 3.42 2.97
C PRO A 72 -10.61 3.40 1.60
N VAL A 73 -11.37 3.69 0.55
CA VAL A 73 -10.89 3.84 -0.82
C VAL A 73 -11.07 5.30 -1.26
N GLY A 74 -9.98 5.98 -1.61
CA GLY A 74 -10.03 7.35 -2.08
C GLY A 74 -10.94 7.53 -3.31
N ARG A 75 -11.53 8.70 -3.50
CA ARG A 75 -12.46 8.98 -4.63
C ARG A 75 -11.78 9.36 -5.94
N HIS A 76 -10.48 9.55 -5.93
CA HIS A 76 -9.69 9.85 -7.11
C HIS A 76 -9.67 8.64 -8.07
N LYS A 77 -9.55 8.89 -9.37
CA LYS A 77 -9.68 7.85 -10.41
C LYS A 77 -8.58 6.80 -10.35
N GLU A 78 -7.39 7.20 -9.90
CA GLU A 78 -6.15 6.42 -9.98
C GLU A 78 -5.53 6.30 -8.59
N ILE A 79 -5.59 5.13 -7.98
CA ILE A 79 -5.05 4.88 -6.64
C ILE A 79 -3.55 4.59 -6.75
N ASP A 80 -2.74 5.16 -5.86
CA ASP A 80 -1.31 4.91 -5.83
C ASP A 80 -0.99 3.45 -5.45
N ARG A 81 0.19 2.98 -5.87
CA ARG A 81 0.64 1.62 -5.60
C ARG A 81 0.68 1.26 -4.12
N ASP A 82 1.05 2.20 -3.25
CA ASP A 82 1.24 1.90 -1.83
C ASP A 82 -0.12 1.73 -1.14
N THR A 83 -1.10 2.56 -1.48
CA THR A 83 -2.51 2.38 -1.09
C THR A 83 -3.08 1.08 -1.64
N ALA A 84 -2.83 0.75 -2.91
CA ALA A 84 -3.27 -0.51 -3.49
C ALA A 84 -2.67 -1.73 -2.75
N ARG A 85 -1.39 -1.65 -2.37
CA ARG A 85 -0.70 -2.70 -1.61
C ARG A 85 -1.21 -2.81 -0.18
N ALA A 86 -1.54 -1.68 0.46
CA ALA A 86 -2.17 -1.67 1.77
C ALA A 86 -3.54 -2.35 1.73
N ILE A 87 -4.38 -2.04 0.72
CA ILE A 87 -5.68 -2.69 0.52
C ILE A 87 -5.51 -4.20 0.36
N ALA A 88 -4.56 -4.66 -0.47
CA ALA A 88 -4.28 -6.08 -0.65
C ALA A 88 -3.94 -6.78 0.68
N LYS A 89 -3.11 -6.13 1.51
CA LYS A 89 -2.76 -6.66 2.82
C LYS A 89 -3.96 -6.77 3.75
N GLU A 90 -4.82 -5.74 3.79
CA GLU A 90 -6.02 -5.73 4.64
C GLU A 90 -7.04 -6.80 4.25
N ILE A 91 -7.21 -7.09 2.95
CA ILE A 91 -8.09 -8.17 2.47
C ILE A 91 -7.42 -9.54 2.43
N GLN A 92 -6.20 -9.67 2.98
CA GLN A 92 -5.45 -10.93 3.08
C GLN A 92 -5.24 -11.65 1.73
N ILE A 93 -5.01 -10.88 0.67
CA ILE A 93 -4.68 -11.40 -0.66
C ILE A 93 -3.19 -11.18 -0.95
N GLU A 94 -2.54 -12.16 -1.59
CA GLU A 94 -1.16 -11.99 -2.04
C GLU A 94 -1.05 -10.87 -3.08
N TRP A 95 0.02 -10.08 -2.99
CA TRP A 95 0.16 -8.88 -3.83
C TRP A 95 0.17 -9.21 -5.33
N GLU A 96 0.84 -10.29 -5.72
CA GLU A 96 0.93 -10.76 -7.09
C GLU A 96 -0.46 -11.12 -7.63
N GLU A 97 -1.30 -11.75 -6.82
CA GLU A 97 -2.67 -12.09 -7.16
C GLU A 97 -3.57 -10.86 -7.28
N PHE A 98 -3.50 -9.94 -6.33
CA PHE A 98 -4.22 -8.67 -6.40
C PHE A 98 -3.83 -7.89 -7.66
N LYS A 99 -2.52 -7.85 -7.96
CA LYS A 99 -1.98 -7.17 -9.12
C LYS A 99 -2.53 -7.75 -10.43
N ARG A 100 -2.75 -9.07 -10.55
CA ARG A 100 -3.36 -9.67 -11.75
C ARG A 100 -4.76 -9.13 -12.05
N HIS A 101 -5.52 -8.75 -11.03
CA HIS A 101 -6.89 -8.29 -11.20
C HIS A 101 -7.00 -6.79 -11.57
N ILE A 102 -6.02 -5.99 -11.13
CA ILE A 102 -6.03 -4.53 -11.31
C ILE A 102 -5.18 -4.02 -12.46
N ASN A 103 -4.27 -4.85 -12.99
CA ASN A 103 -3.47 -4.57 -14.18
C ASN A 103 -4.28 -4.78 -15.47
#